data_AF-A0A512JF54-F1
#
_entry.id   AF-A0A512JF54-F1
#
_cell.length_a   1.000
_cell.length_b   1.000
_cell.length_c   1.000
_cell.angle_alpha   90.00
_cell.angle_beta   90.00
_cell.angle_gamma   90.00
#
_symmetry.space_group_name_H-M   'P 1'
#
loop_
_entity.id
_entity.type
_entity.pdbx_description
1 polymer ?
#
loop_
_entity_poly.entity_id
_entity_poly.type
_entity_poly.pdbx_seq_one_letter_code
_entity_poly.pdbx_strand_id
1 'polypeptide(L)'
;MHPTVFRVDRPAAPLPTNIQNDHDLTRWREEHAAAQTAASRLATDRTRMLASASVESITKKDAEIGAARIRVERAAAVIEAAERKISDAAAREAAKEPERLRRYAAGKKAAAEAERLMRDEYGPMAGKVAAIMRRLAELRAIVSLANADLPATGEQLNPDAFRGRPAEASRYEMRPHVVTVEEDGTVVHSVIRAESDRDRGGDRDDGGPAMHVSGHGAGLRQEIRQRQVYIAGSAGIDVPPLDKSVTLPGLAWDDAPFWPPAAR
;
A
#
# COMPACT_ATOMS: atom_id res chain seq x y z
N MET A 1 49.15 12.03 -51.67
CA MET A 1 47.77 12.56 -51.68
C MET A 1 47.19 12.36 -50.29
N HIS A 2 47.08 13.43 -49.49
CA HIS A 2 46.48 13.34 -48.15
C HIS A 2 44.97 13.61 -48.24
N PRO A 3 44.13 12.76 -47.63
CA PRO A 3 42.69 13.00 -47.61
C PRO A 3 42.38 14.20 -46.71
N THR A 4 41.90 15.28 -47.32
CA THR A 4 41.33 16.44 -46.63
C THR A 4 40.02 15.98 -45.96
N VAL A 5 40.05 15.77 -44.65
CA VAL A 5 38.83 15.50 -43.88
C VAL A 5 38.03 16.79 -43.78
N PHE A 6 36.99 16.92 -44.59
CA PHE A 6 36.00 17.98 -44.46
C PHE A 6 35.23 17.77 -43.15
N ARG A 7 35.60 18.55 -42.12
CA ARG A 7 34.83 18.63 -40.88
C ARG A 7 33.57 19.42 -41.20
N VAL A 8 32.46 18.72 -41.42
CA VAL A 8 31.15 19.34 -41.56
C VAL A 8 30.76 19.86 -40.18
N ASP A 9 30.83 21.16 -39.96
CA ASP A 9 30.31 21.82 -38.76
C ASP A 9 28.79 21.64 -38.75
N ARG A 10 28.33 20.56 -38.11
CA ARG A 10 26.90 20.39 -37.83
C ARG A 10 26.47 21.56 -36.94
N PRO A 11 25.40 22.29 -37.30
CA PRO A 11 24.86 23.30 -36.41
C PRO A 11 24.52 22.63 -35.07
N ALA A 12 24.95 23.25 -33.98
CA ALA A 12 24.67 22.76 -32.64
C ALA A 12 23.15 22.54 -32.50
N ALA A 13 22.75 21.36 -32.00
CA ALA A 13 21.35 21.04 -31.80
C ALA A 13 20.70 22.14 -30.93
N PRO A 14 19.44 22.54 -31.21
CA PRO A 14 18.77 23.57 -30.42
C PRO A 14 18.79 23.21 -28.93
N LEU A 15 18.97 24.23 -28.09
CA LEU A 15 19.03 24.03 -26.65
C LEU A 15 17.67 23.53 -26.15
N PRO A 16 17.66 22.56 -25.21
CA PRO A 16 16.43 22.05 -24.65
C PRO A 16 15.71 23.16 -23.89
N THR A 17 14.42 23.34 -24.14
CA THR A 17 13.57 24.32 -23.45
C THR A 17 13.22 23.90 -22.02
N ASN A 18 13.38 22.62 -21.70
CA ASN A 18 13.16 22.07 -20.36
C ASN A 18 14.41 21.30 -19.94
N ILE A 19 15.09 21.76 -18.88
CA ILE A 19 16.25 21.07 -18.30
C ILE A 19 15.73 19.95 -17.39
N GLN A 20 15.96 18.71 -17.79
CA GLN A 20 15.47 17.54 -17.04
C GLN A 20 16.57 16.78 -16.33
N ASN A 21 17.83 16.99 -16.71
CA ASN A 21 18.98 16.26 -16.20
C ASN A 21 20.25 17.13 -16.21
N ASP A 22 21.31 16.61 -15.60
CA ASP A 22 22.61 17.31 -15.50
C ASP A 22 23.28 17.55 -16.85
N HIS A 23 23.00 16.70 -17.85
CA HIS A 23 23.53 16.87 -19.20
C HIS A 23 22.93 18.12 -19.87
N ASP A 24 21.62 18.35 -19.75
CA ASP A 24 20.95 19.55 -20.26
C ASP A 24 21.48 20.81 -19.58
N LEU A 25 21.70 20.76 -18.26
CA LEU A 25 22.29 21.86 -17.50
C LEU A 25 23.72 22.17 -17.96
N THR A 26 24.51 21.13 -18.25
CA THR A 26 25.88 21.26 -18.78
C THR A 26 25.86 21.95 -20.14
N ARG A 27 24.96 21.56 -21.05
CA ARG A 27 24.81 22.23 -22.36
C ARG A 27 24.43 23.70 -22.23
N TRP A 28 23.56 24.04 -21.26
CA TRP A 28 23.20 25.44 -21.01
C TRP A 28 24.36 26.25 -20.41
N ARG A 29 25.20 25.65 -19.57
CA ARG A 29 26.43 26.27 -19.06
C ARG A 29 27.45 26.52 -20.17
N GLU A 30 27.60 25.58 -21.11
CA GLU A 30 28.44 25.73 -22.30
C GLU A 30 27.93 26.88 -23.19
N GLU A 31 26.62 26.95 -23.45
CA GLU A 31 26.02 28.07 -24.19
C GLU A 31 26.26 29.41 -23.48
N HIS A 32 26.05 29.46 -22.16
CA HIS A 32 26.29 30.67 -21.38
C HIS A 32 27.74 31.16 -21.52
N ALA A 33 28.71 30.24 -21.39
CA ALA A 33 30.13 30.56 -21.57
C ALA A 33 30.45 31.01 -23.01
N ALA A 34 29.87 30.37 -24.02
CA ALA A 34 30.01 30.74 -25.43
C ALA A 34 29.42 32.14 -25.70
N ALA A 35 28.23 32.42 -25.18
CA ALA A 35 27.55 33.70 -25.30
C ALA A 35 28.35 34.83 -24.62
N GLN A 36 28.93 34.57 -23.45
CA GLN A 36 29.76 35.52 -22.71
C GLN A 36 31.06 35.83 -23.48
N THR A 37 31.67 34.81 -24.08
CA THR A 37 32.85 34.98 -24.95
C THR A 37 32.51 35.80 -26.19
N ALA A 38 31.38 35.51 -26.84
CA ALA A 38 30.92 36.25 -28.01
C ALA A 38 30.62 37.73 -27.68
N ALA A 39 29.94 38.01 -26.56
CA ALA A 39 29.67 39.38 -26.11
C ALA A 39 30.97 40.16 -25.84
N SER A 40 31.96 39.50 -25.22
CA SER A 40 33.27 40.11 -24.92
C SER A 40 34.06 40.42 -26.20
N ARG A 41 34.01 39.52 -27.18
CA ARG A 41 34.62 39.72 -28.50
C ARG A 41 33.98 40.91 -29.23
N LEU A 42 32.65 40.96 -29.27
CA LEU A 42 31.92 42.06 -29.90
C LEU A 42 32.23 43.41 -29.24
N ALA A 43 32.34 43.44 -27.91
CA ALA A 43 32.75 44.64 -27.17
C ALA A 43 34.18 45.08 -27.54
N THR A 44 35.11 44.13 -27.69
CA THR A 44 36.48 44.42 -28.11
C THR A 44 36.53 44.96 -29.54
N ASP A 45 35.77 44.35 -30.45
CA ASP A 45 35.68 44.78 -31.85
C ASP A 45 35.06 46.18 -31.96
N ARG A 46 34.02 46.47 -31.16
CA ARG A 46 33.43 47.81 -31.04
C ARG A 46 34.47 48.85 -30.65
N THR A 47 35.30 48.57 -29.64
CA THR A 47 36.36 49.49 -29.20
C THR A 47 37.34 49.80 -30.32
N ARG A 48 37.72 48.79 -31.13
CA ARG A 48 38.59 48.98 -32.30
C ARG A 48 37.93 49.84 -33.40
N MET A 49 36.61 49.71 -33.59
CA MET A 49 35.86 50.44 -34.60
C MET A 49 35.72 51.94 -34.30
N LEU A 50 35.82 52.37 -33.04
CA LEU A 50 35.59 53.77 -32.65
C LEU A 50 36.54 54.77 -33.34
N ALA A 51 37.72 54.34 -33.77
CA ALA A 51 38.72 55.21 -34.39
C ALA A 51 38.55 55.36 -35.92
N SER A 52 37.83 54.46 -36.58
CA SER A 52 37.89 54.34 -38.05
C SER A 52 36.57 53.97 -38.75
N ALA A 53 35.55 53.54 -38.01
CA ALA A 53 34.27 53.12 -38.58
C ALA A 53 33.23 54.25 -38.60
N SER A 54 32.22 54.10 -39.47
CA SER A 54 31.06 55.01 -39.49
C SER A 54 30.19 54.85 -38.25
N VAL A 55 29.44 55.90 -37.91
CA VAL A 55 28.43 55.88 -36.83
C VAL A 55 27.42 54.75 -37.05
N GLU A 56 26.96 54.54 -38.28
CA GLU A 56 26.05 53.45 -38.63
C GLU A 56 26.64 52.08 -38.29
N SER A 57 27.91 51.83 -38.62
CA SER A 57 28.59 50.58 -38.29
C SER A 57 28.70 50.35 -36.78
N ILE A 58 28.94 51.41 -36.01
CA ILE A 58 28.98 51.36 -34.55
C ILE A 58 27.60 51.03 -33.98
N THR A 59 26.53 51.67 -34.48
CA THR A 59 25.15 51.38 -34.01
C THR A 59 24.74 49.95 -34.29
N LYS A 60 25.09 49.39 -35.46
CA LYS A 60 24.87 47.97 -35.78
C LYS A 60 25.62 47.06 -34.80
N LYS A 61 26.89 47.38 -34.50
CA LYS A 61 27.68 46.62 -33.52
C LYS A 61 27.09 46.70 -32.10
N ASP A 62 26.56 47.84 -31.71
CA ASP A 62 25.89 48.02 -30.42
C ASP A 62 24.61 47.20 -30.31
N ALA A 63 23.83 47.08 -31.39
CA ALA A 63 22.69 46.18 -31.45
C ALA A 63 23.11 44.70 -31.32
N GLU A 64 24.20 44.29 -31.98
CA GLU A 64 24.77 42.94 -31.84
C GLU A 64 25.22 42.66 -30.39
N ILE A 65 25.87 43.61 -29.73
CA ILE A 65 26.26 43.51 -28.32
C ILE A 65 25.03 43.40 -27.42
N GLY A 66 24.00 44.22 -27.65
CA GLY A 66 22.75 44.17 -26.90
C GLY A 66 22.07 42.79 -27.00
N ALA A 67 21.97 42.26 -28.23
CA ALA A 67 21.43 40.92 -28.46
C ALA A 67 22.27 39.82 -27.77
N ALA A 68 23.61 39.93 -27.79
CA ALA A 68 24.49 38.98 -27.12
C ALA A 68 24.34 39.03 -25.58
N ARG A 69 24.20 40.21 -24.99
CA ARG A 69 23.94 40.38 -23.54
C ARG A 69 22.62 39.74 -23.12
N ILE A 70 21.54 39.97 -23.87
CA ILE A 70 20.24 39.33 -23.62
C ILE A 70 20.37 37.79 -23.65
N ARG A 71 21.18 37.23 -24.55
CA ARG A 71 21.42 35.77 -24.58
C ARG A 71 22.15 35.28 -23.33
N VAL A 72 23.16 36.01 -22.86
CA VAL A 72 23.88 35.69 -21.61
C VAL A 72 22.92 35.72 -20.43
N GLU A 73 22.14 36.79 -20.28
CA GLU A 73 21.15 36.94 -19.19
C GLU A 73 20.11 35.83 -19.22
N ARG A 74 19.58 35.50 -20.41
CA ARG A 74 18.62 34.40 -20.57
C ARG A 74 19.22 33.06 -20.18
N ALA A 75 20.45 32.76 -20.62
CA ALA A 75 21.11 31.51 -20.29
C ALA A 75 21.39 31.40 -18.78
N ALA A 76 21.83 32.50 -18.14
CA ALA A 76 22.05 32.56 -16.70
C ALA A 76 20.75 32.30 -15.91
N ALA A 77 19.65 32.97 -16.29
CA ALA A 77 18.35 32.78 -15.64
C ALA A 77 17.82 31.33 -15.78
N VAL A 78 18.06 30.70 -16.94
CA VAL A 78 17.69 29.29 -17.18
C VAL A 78 18.51 28.34 -16.31
N ILE A 79 19.83 28.56 -16.20
CA ILE A 79 20.74 27.77 -15.35
C ILE A 79 20.30 27.87 -13.89
N GLU A 80 20.11 29.09 -13.38
CA GLU A 80 19.71 29.32 -11.99
C GLU A 80 18.36 28.64 -11.66
N ALA A 81 17.37 28.79 -12.54
CA ALA A 81 16.06 28.16 -12.35
C ALA A 81 16.15 26.63 -12.34
N ALA A 82 17.02 26.05 -13.18
CA ALA A 82 17.23 24.61 -13.21
C ALA A 82 17.98 24.08 -11.99
N GLU A 83 19.02 24.78 -11.53
CA GLU A 83 19.76 24.43 -10.32
C GLU A 83 18.85 24.44 -9.09
N ARG A 84 17.98 25.46 -8.97
CA ARG A 84 16.96 25.50 -7.91
C ARG A 84 16.02 24.29 -7.99
N LYS A 85 15.51 23.95 -9.17
CA LYS A 85 14.63 22.78 -9.36
C LYS A 85 15.32 21.46 -8.98
N ILE A 86 16.57 21.28 -9.38
CA ILE A 86 17.35 20.07 -9.06
C ILE A 86 17.59 19.98 -7.54
N SER A 87 17.97 21.09 -6.91
CA SER A 87 18.16 21.18 -5.46
C SER A 87 16.86 20.88 -4.70
N ASP A 88 15.73 21.47 -5.10
CA ASP A 88 14.42 21.23 -4.49
C ASP A 88 13.99 19.77 -4.65
N ALA A 89 14.23 19.16 -5.81
CA ALA A 89 13.94 17.75 -6.05
C ALA A 89 14.79 16.85 -5.13
N ALA A 90 16.08 17.14 -5.01
CA ALA A 90 16.98 16.42 -4.11
C ALA A 90 16.55 16.55 -2.64
N ALA A 91 16.18 17.76 -2.20
CA ALA A 91 15.67 18.01 -0.85
C ALA A 91 14.37 17.26 -0.56
N ARG A 92 13.43 17.22 -1.52
CA ARG A 92 12.18 16.43 -1.40
C ARG A 92 12.45 14.94 -1.29
N GLU A 93 13.40 14.40 -2.04
CA GLU A 93 13.76 12.99 -1.93
C GLU A 93 14.47 12.67 -0.62
N ALA A 94 15.36 13.55 -0.14
CA ALA A 94 16.00 13.41 1.16
C ALA A 94 14.98 13.45 2.31
N ALA A 95 13.95 14.30 2.21
CA ALA A 95 12.89 14.40 3.21
C ALA A 95 12.04 13.10 3.32
N LYS A 96 11.99 12.27 2.27
CA LYS A 96 11.28 10.97 2.28
C LYS A 96 12.08 9.84 2.93
N GLU A 97 13.39 10.00 3.12
CA GLU A 97 14.27 8.98 3.67
C GLU A 97 13.88 8.46 5.07
N PRO A 98 13.54 9.31 6.07
CA PRO A 98 13.11 8.81 7.38
C PRO A 98 11.86 7.94 7.30
N GLU A 99 10.92 8.26 6.40
CA GLU A 99 9.72 7.45 6.20
C GLU A 99 10.04 6.10 5.53
N ARG A 100 10.96 6.08 4.55
CA ARG A 100 11.47 4.84 3.95
C ARG A 100 12.10 3.93 5.01
N LEU A 101 12.96 4.49 5.87
CA LEU A 101 13.59 3.76 6.97
C LEU A 101 12.57 3.22 7.97
N ARG A 102 11.55 4.01 8.34
CA ARG A 102 10.47 3.57 9.22
C ARG A 102 9.68 2.40 8.62
N ARG A 103 9.28 2.50 7.35
CA ARG A 103 8.57 1.42 6.64
C ARG A 103 9.42 0.16 6.53
N TYR A 104 10.71 0.30 6.23
CA TYR A 104 11.64 -0.82 6.19
C TYR A 104 11.78 -1.51 7.56
N ALA A 105 11.96 -0.74 8.63
CA ALA A 105 12.03 -1.28 9.99
C ALA A 105 10.74 -2.00 10.41
N ALA A 106 9.57 -1.44 10.05
CA ALA A 106 8.28 -2.09 10.28
C ALA A 106 8.16 -3.40 9.48
N GLY A 107 8.55 -3.39 8.20
CA GLY A 107 8.59 -4.58 7.35
C GLY A 107 9.50 -5.67 7.91
N LYS A 108 10.69 -5.30 8.42
CA LYS A 108 11.62 -6.24 9.06
C LYS A 108 11.01 -6.90 10.32
N LYS A 109 10.31 -6.12 11.16
CA LYS A 109 9.60 -6.66 12.34
C LYS A 109 8.47 -7.61 11.93
N ALA A 110 7.66 -7.21 10.95
CA ALA A 110 6.57 -8.05 10.44
C ALA A 110 7.09 -9.35 9.82
N ALA A 111 8.20 -9.30 9.08
CA ALA A 111 8.84 -10.48 8.50
C ALA A 111 9.34 -11.44 9.59
N ALA A 112 10.00 -10.93 10.64
CA ALA A 112 10.46 -11.75 11.76
C ALA A 112 9.28 -12.39 12.53
N GLU A 113 8.19 -11.66 12.73
CA GLU A 113 6.99 -12.22 13.38
C GLU A 113 6.33 -13.29 12.50
N ALA A 114 6.23 -13.06 11.19
CA ALA A 114 5.72 -14.07 10.25
C ALA A 114 6.60 -15.33 10.27
N GLU A 115 7.93 -15.18 10.29
CA GLU A 115 8.85 -16.31 10.41
C GLU A 115 8.65 -17.08 11.71
N ARG A 116 8.50 -16.37 12.85
CA ARG A 116 8.19 -16.98 14.15
C ARG A 116 6.88 -17.78 14.10
N LEU A 117 5.81 -17.18 13.58
CA LEU A 117 4.51 -17.84 13.44
C LEU A 117 4.61 -19.10 12.57
N MET A 118 5.33 -19.04 11.46
CA MET A 118 5.51 -20.20 10.57
C MET A 118 6.28 -21.32 11.26
N ARG A 119 7.38 -20.99 11.95
CA ARG A 119 8.23 -21.98 12.63
C ARG A 119 7.55 -22.61 13.84
N ASP A 120 6.97 -21.78 14.70
CA ASP A 120 6.57 -22.18 16.04
C ASP A 120 5.10 -22.59 16.12
N GLU A 121 4.23 -22.00 15.30
CA GLU A 121 2.77 -22.18 15.41
C GLU A 121 2.19 -22.96 14.23
N TYR A 122 2.58 -22.61 12.99
CA TYR A 122 2.00 -23.22 11.79
C TYR A 122 2.30 -24.72 11.71
N GLY A 123 3.55 -25.15 11.88
CA GLY A 123 3.92 -26.57 11.82
C GLY A 123 3.07 -27.46 12.76
N PRO A 124 3.02 -27.16 14.07
CA PRO A 124 2.18 -27.90 15.01
C PRO A 124 0.68 -27.85 14.69
N MET A 125 0.15 -26.70 14.26
CA MET A 125 -1.26 -26.58 13.89
C MET A 125 -1.60 -27.36 12.61
N ALA A 126 -0.77 -27.23 11.57
CA ALA A 126 -0.90 -27.97 10.33
C ALA A 126 -0.83 -29.48 10.58
N GLY A 127 0.07 -29.93 11.46
CA GLY A 127 0.15 -31.32 11.90
C GLY A 127 -1.13 -31.82 12.57
N LYS A 128 -1.73 -31.01 13.46
CA LYS A 128 -3.02 -31.35 14.11
C LYS A 128 -4.16 -31.46 13.09
N VAL A 129 -4.26 -30.51 12.17
CA VAL A 129 -5.28 -30.54 11.11
C VAL A 129 -5.06 -31.76 10.21
N ALA A 130 -3.83 -32.01 9.78
CA ALA A 130 -3.49 -33.19 8.97
C ALA A 130 -3.85 -34.51 9.68
N ALA A 131 -3.63 -34.61 10.99
CA ALA A 131 -4.01 -35.77 11.78
C ALA A 131 -5.55 -35.98 11.81
N ILE A 132 -6.32 -34.90 11.99
CA ILE A 132 -7.80 -34.94 11.92
C ILE A 132 -8.25 -35.40 10.53
N MET A 133 -7.63 -34.86 9.47
CA MET A 133 -7.96 -35.20 8.07
C MET A 133 -7.69 -36.68 7.77
N ARG A 134 -6.55 -37.22 8.20
CA ARG A 134 -6.26 -38.66 8.11
C ARG A 134 -7.31 -39.50 8.82
N ARG A 135 -7.63 -39.13 10.06
CA ARG A 135 -8.62 -39.87 10.86
C ARG A 135 -10.00 -39.85 10.22
N LEU A 136 -10.40 -38.72 9.63
CA LEU A 136 -11.64 -38.61 8.89
C LEU A 136 -11.65 -39.51 7.65
N ALA A 137 -10.54 -39.57 6.91
CA ALA A 137 -10.40 -40.44 5.75
C ALA A 137 -10.53 -41.93 6.11
N GLU A 138 -9.89 -42.37 7.21
CA GLU A 138 -10.05 -43.73 7.74
C GLU A 138 -11.51 -44.04 8.10
N LEU A 139 -12.18 -43.15 8.83
CA LEU A 139 -13.58 -43.32 9.22
C LEU A 139 -14.51 -43.36 8.01
N ARG A 140 -14.24 -42.55 6.97
CA ARG A 140 -15.00 -42.58 5.72
C ARG A 140 -14.91 -43.92 5.00
N ALA A 141 -13.74 -44.55 4.99
CA ALA A 141 -13.60 -45.89 4.42
C ALA A 141 -14.47 -46.93 5.17
N ILE A 142 -14.48 -46.86 6.51
CA ILE A 142 -15.32 -47.72 7.35
C ILE A 142 -16.81 -47.47 7.07
N VAL A 143 -17.23 -46.21 7.02
CA VAL A 143 -18.61 -45.84 6.71
C VAL A 143 -19.00 -46.30 5.31
N SER A 144 -18.11 -46.18 4.33
CA SER A 144 -18.36 -46.66 2.97
C SER A 144 -18.56 -48.18 2.92
N LEU A 145 -17.78 -48.95 3.68
CA LEU A 145 -17.96 -50.40 3.80
C LEU A 145 -19.29 -50.74 4.48
N ALA A 146 -19.64 -50.04 5.56
CA ALA A 146 -20.91 -50.23 6.26
C ALA A 146 -22.12 -49.89 5.37
N ASN A 147 -22.01 -48.82 4.56
CA ASN A 147 -23.04 -48.44 3.60
C ASN A 147 -23.18 -49.42 2.43
N ALA A 148 -22.11 -50.14 2.08
CA ALA A 148 -22.14 -51.15 1.03
C ALA A 148 -22.92 -52.41 1.47
N ASP A 149 -22.94 -52.70 2.77
CA ASP A 149 -23.64 -53.83 3.40
C ASP A 149 -24.85 -53.35 4.22
N LEU A 150 -25.64 -52.43 3.64
CA LEU A 150 -26.77 -51.81 4.33
C LEU A 150 -27.94 -52.80 4.45
N PRO A 151 -28.52 -53.00 5.66
CA PRO A 151 -29.75 -53.78 5.79
C PRO A 151 -30.93 -53.08 5.09
N ALA A 152 -31.97 -53.84 4.70
CA ALA A 152 -33.11 -53.31 3.94
C ALA A 152 -33.87 -52.15 4.63
N THR A 153 -33.74 -52.02 5.95
CA THR A 153 -34.33 -50.93 6.75
C THR A 153 -33.30 -49.91 7.25
N GLY A 154 -32.03 -50.04 6.86
CA GLY A 154 -30.94 -49.17 7.29
C GLY A 154 -30.98 -47.81 6.59
N GLU A 155 -30.61 -46.76 7.32
CA GLU A 155 -30.37 -45.44 6.74
C GLU A 155 -28.89 -45.30 6.34
N GLN A 156 -28.64 -44.64 5.21
CA GLN A 156 -27.28 -44.40 4.73
C GLN A 156 -26.53 -43.48 5.70
N LEU A 157 -25.37 -43.94 6.18
CA LEU A 157 -24.52 -43.16 7.06
C LEU A 157 -23.77 -42.10 6.23
N ASN A 158 -23.90 -40.82 6.61
CA ASN A 158 -23.18 -39.72 5.97
C ASN A 158 -22.17 -39.08 6.95
N PRO A 159 -20.86 -39.30 6.78
CA PRO A 159 -19.83 -38.73 7.66
C PRO A 159 -19.70 -37.20 7.52
N ASP A 160 -20.29 -36.64 6.46
CA ASP A 160 -20.29 -35.21 6.18
C ASP A 160 -21.66 -34.55 6.46
N ALA A 161 -22.54 -35.16 7.25
CA ALA A 161 -23.90 -34.63 7.51
C ALA A 161 -23.97 -33.20 8.08
N PHE A 162 -22.86 -32.67 8.60
CA PHE A 162 -22.74 -31.29 9.06
C PHE A 162 -22.36 -30.30 7.93
N ARG A 163 -21.78 -30.79 6.83
CA ARG A 163 -21.51 -30.03 5.61
C ARG A 163 -22.80 -29.98 4.78
N GLY A 164 -23.22 -28.78 4.40
CA GLY A 164 -24.49 -28.57 3.69
C GLY A 164 -25.68 -28.21 4.59
N ARG A 165 -25.46 -27.86 5.88
CA ARG A 165 -26.48 -27.15 6.64
C ARG A 165 -26.82 -25.82 5.95
N PRO A 166 -28.09 -25.38 5.95
CA PRO A 166 -28.47 -24.12 5.35
C PRO A 166 -27.61 -22.98 5.90
N ALA A 167 -27.23 -22.06 5.00
CA ALA A 167 -26.66 -20.78 5.36
C ALA A 167 -27.42 -20.16 6.54
N GLU A 168 -26.71 -19.68 7.56
CA GLU A 168 -27.35 -18.74 8.48
C GLU A 168 -27.51 -17.42 7.73
N ALA A 169 -28.74 -16.95 7.56
CA ALA A 169 -28.97 -15.66 6.93
C ALA A 169 -28.32 -14.55 7.76
N SER A 170 -27.67 -13.60 7.09
CA SER A 170 -27.26 -12.35 7.74
C SER A 170 -28.48 -11.72 8.40
N ARG A 171 -28.33 -11.36 9.66
CA ARG A 171 -29.42 -10.77 10.44
C ARG A 171 -28.90 -9.59 11.23
N TYR A 172 -29.81 -8.68 11.52
CA TYR A 172 -29.57 -7.60 12.44
C TYR A 172 -30.13 -8.01 13.81
N GLU A 173 -29.28 -8.06 14.83
CA GLU A 173 -29.71 -8.27 16.21
C GLU A 173 -29.66 -6.95 16.97
N MET A 174 -30.72 -6.66 17.73
CA MET A 174 -30.72 -5.56 18.69
C MET A 174 -29.97 -6.02 19.92
N ARG A 175 -28.76 -5.49 20.14
CA ARG A 175 -27.97 -5.79 21.34
C ARG A 175 -27.99 -4.62 22.31
N PRO A 176 -28.21 -4.87 23.61
CA PRO A 176 -28.00 -3.84 24.62
C PRO A 176 -26.51 -3.49 24.64
N HIS A 177 -26.19 -2.20 24.59
CA HIS A 177 -24.85 -1.70 24.80
C HIS A 177 -24.90 -0.55 25.79
N VAL A 178 -23.86 -0.47 26.62
CA VAL A 178 -23.76 0.57 27.64
C VAL A 178 -23.07 1.76 27.00
N VAL A 179 -23.73 2.91 27.03
CA VAL A 179 -23.16 4.20 26.64
C VAL A 179 -23.00 5.06 27.89
N THR A 180 -21.87 5.73 27.99
CA THR A 180 -21.67 6.81 28.95
C THR A 180 -22.00 8.11 28.22
N VAL A 181 -22.95 8.87 28.76
CA VAL A 181 -23.41 10.15 28.21
C VAL A 181 -23.19 11.29 29.20
N GLU A 182 -22.94 12.47 28.66
CA GLU A 182 -22.90 13.74 29.39
C GLU A 182 -24.31 14.26 29.72
N GLU A 183 -24.41 15.30 30.56
CA GLU A 183 -25.69 15.94 30.94
C GLU A 183 -26.48 16.50 29.74
N ASP A 184 -25.81 16.86 28.65
CA ASP A 184 -26.40 17.34 27.40
C ASP A 184 -26.89 16.19 26.48
N GLY A 185 -26.65 14.94 26.87
CA GLY A 185 -27.01 13.73 26.11
C GLY A 185 -25.96 13.25 25.11
N THR A 186 -24.78 13.90 25.05
CA THR A 186 -23.69 13.53 24.15
C THR A 186 -23.01 12.23 24.60
N VAL A 187 -22.80 11.29 23.67
CA VAL A 187 -22.15 9.99 23.97
C VAL A 187 -20.62 10.15 23.97
N VAL A 188 -20.01 9.98 25.14
CA VAL A 188 -18.55 10.10 25.33
C VAL A 188 -17.85 8.75 25.15
N HIS A 189 -18.51 7.67 25.56
CA HIS A 189 -17.92 6.34 25.53
C HIS A 189 -18.99 5.28 25.29
N SER A 190 -18.70 4.27 24.46
CA SER A 190 -19.62 3.17 24.18
C SER A 190 -18.87 1.83 24.21
N VAL A 191 -19.36 0.88 25.00
CA VAL A 191 -18.81 -0.49 25.04
C VAL A 191 -19.94 -1.49 24.81
N ILE A 192 -19.74 -2.39 23.85
CA ILE A 192 -20.64 -3.53 23.63
C ILE A 192 -20.35 -4.54 24.75
N ARG A 193 -21.31 -4.75 25.64
CA ARG A 193 -21.19 -5.81 26.65
C ARG A 193 -21.44 -7.14 25.93
N ALA A 194 -20.42 -7.99 25.85
CA ALA A 194 -20.62 -9.36 25.44
C ALA A 194 -21.34 -10.09 26.59
N GLU A 195 -22.63 -10.39 26.45
CA GLU A 195 -23.29 -11.33 27.35
C GLU A 195 -22.61 -12.69 27.18
N SER A 196 -22.11 -13.22 28.29
CA SER A 196 -21.65 -14.60 28.38
C SER A 196 -22.88 -15.50 28.42
N ASP A 197 -22.89 -16.63 27.70
CA ASP A 197 -23.97 -17.63 27.76
C ASP A 197 -24.29 -18.14 29.18
N ARG A 198 -23.44 -17.85 30.18
CA ARG A 198 -23.74 -18.11 31.60
C ARG A 198 -24.86 -17.25 32.18
N ASP A 199 -25.18 -16.11 31.57
CA ASP A 199 -26.22 -15.18 32.07
C ASP A 199 -27.64 -15.53 31.55
N ARG A 200 -27.77 -16.48 30.62
CA ARG A 200 -29.06 -16.91 30.02
C ARG A 200 -29.92 -17.80 30.91
N GLY A 201 -29.42 -18.26 32.05
CA GLY A 201 -30.05 -19.30 32.87
C GLY A 201 -30.94 -18.82 34.02
N GLY A 202 -31.32 -17.54 34.07
CA GLY A 202 -32.15 -17.01 35.15
C GLY A 202 -33.48 -16.47 34.62
N ASP A 203 -34.58 -17.13 35.00
CA ASP A 203 -35.94 -16.59 34.90
C ASP A 203 -35.97 -15.13 35.38
N ARG A 204 -36.11 -14.20 34.44
CA ARG A 204 -36.52 -12.83 34.72
C ARG A 204 -37.57 -12.41 33.72
N ASP A 205 -38.79 -12.68 34.15
CA ASP A 205 -39.97 -11.87 33.90
C ASP A 205 -39.68 -10.39 34.21
N ASP A 206 -40.47 -9.52 33.59
CA ASP A 206 -40.61 -8.08 33.80
C ASP A 206 -39.62 -7.13 33.10
N GLY A 207 -40.18 -6.40 32.12
CA GLY A 207 -39.61 -5.20 31.50
C GLY A 207 -39.49 -4.03 32.48
N GLY A 208 -38.52 -4.11 33.37
CA GLY A 208 -38.11 -3.03 34.27
C GLY A 208 -37.30 -1.94 33.55
N PRO A 209 -37.42 -0.66 33.97
CA PRO A 209 -36.73 0.46 33.36
C PRO A 209 -35.21 0.37 33.52
N ALA A 210 -34.48 0.98 32.58
CA ALA A 210 -33.03 1.00 32.48
C ALA A 210 -32.33 1.18 33.84
N MET A 211 -31.52 0.19 34.22
CA MET A 211 -30.80 0.20 35.49
C MET A 211 -29.64 1.22 35.40
N HIS A 212 -29.73 2.31 36.16
CA HIS A 212 -28.68 3.33 36.25
C HIS A 212 -27.54 2.84 37.15
N VAL A 213 -26.35 2.65 36.58
CA VAL A 213 -25.13 2.39 37.35
C VAL A 213 -24.37 3.71 37.48
N SER A 214 -24.40 4.32 38.66
CA SER A 214 -23.74 5.60 38.94
C SER A 214 -22.22 5.43 39.07
N GLY A 215 -21.48 5.74 38.01
CA GLY A 215 -20.02 5.89 38.04
C GLY A 215 -19.61 7.24 38.65
N HIS A 216 -18.59 7.24 39.50
CA HIS A 216 -18.07 8.42 40.18
C HIS A 216 -17.36 9.39 39.22
N GLY A 217 -18.08 10.42 38.76
CA GLY A 217 -17.53 11.58 38.05
C GLY A 217 -18.66 12.57 37.76
N ALA A 218 -18.55 13.82 38.24
CA ALA A 218 -19.58 14.84 38.08
C ALA A 218 -19.90 15.03 36.57
N GLY A 219 -21.15 14.80 36.19
CA GLY A 219 -21.68 15.07 34.84
C GLY A 219 -21.78 13.88 33.89
N LEU A 220 -21.35 12.66 34.26
CA LEU A 220 -21.43 11.48 33.40
C LEU A 220 -22.45 10.45 33.93
N ARG A 221 -23.40 10.03 33.09
CA ARG A 221 -24.36 8.95 33.40
C ARG A 221 -24.23 7.80 32.42
N GLN A 222 -24.41 6.56 32.89
CA GLN A 222 -24.48 5.39 32.02
C GLN A 222 -25.93 5.07 31.66
N GLU A 223 -26.17 4.81 30.37
CA GLU A 223 -27.45 4.38 29.82
C GLU A 223 -27.26 3.08 29.03
N ILE A 224 -28.24 2.18 29.13
CA ILE A 224 -28.31 1.01 28.25
C ILE A 224 -29.15 1.40 27.04
N ARG A 225 -28.52 1.42 25.86
CA ARG A 225 -29.22 1.66 24.59
C ARG A 225 -29.24 0.38 23.76
N GLN A 226 -30.28 0.19 22.96
CA GLN A 226 -30.28 -0.87 21.97
C GLN A 226 -29.59 -0.38 20.70
N ARG A 227 -28.64 -1.15 20.18
CA ARG A 227 -28.02 -0.89 18.88
C ARG A 227 -28.23 -2.09 17.98
N GLN A 228 -28.61 -1.79 16.74
CA GLN A 228 -28.67 -2.76 15.69
C GLN A 228 -27.24 -3.17 15.30
N VAL A 229 -26.88 -4.42 15.57
CA VAL A 229 -25.58 -5.00 15.21
C VAL A 229 -25.79 -5.93 14.04
N TYR A 230 -25.04 -5.70 12.95
CA TYR A 230 -25.02 -6.61 11.82
C TYR A 230 -24.25 -7.87 12.19
N ILE A 231 -24.91 -9.03 12.10
CA ILE A 231 -24.28 -10.33 12.23
C ILE A 231 -24.20 -10.91 10.83
N ALA A 232 -22.98 -11.03 10.34
CA ALA A 232 -22.71 -11.63 9.04
C ALA A 232 -23.15 -13.10 9.07
N GLY A 233 -24.06 -13.44 8.17
CA GLY A 233 -24.42 -14.82 7.90
C GLY A 233 -23.28 -15.58 7.23
N SER A 234 -23.40 -16.90 7.19
CA SER A 234 -22.48 -17.78 6.45
C SER A 234 -23.10 -18.14 5.11
N ALA A 235 -22.37 -17.94 4.00
CA ALA A 235 -22.85 -18.36 2.70
C ALA A 235 -22.97 -19.89 2.65
N GLY A 236 -24.11 -20.39 2.16
CA GLY A 236 -24.32 -21.80 1.89
C GLY A 236 -23.50 -22.17 0.67
N ILE A 237 -22.32 -22.72 0.89
CA ILE A 237 -21.42 -23.15 -0.18
C ILE A 237 -21.47 -24.67 -0.19
N ASP A 238 -21.72 -25.26 -1.37
CA ASP A 238 -21.51 -26.68 -1.57
C ASP A 238 -19.99 -26.92 -1.54
N VAL A 239 -19.50 -27.47 -0.43
CA VAL A 239 -18.06 -27.63 -0.20
C VAL A 239 -17.67 -29.06 -0.54
N PRO A 240 -16.78 -29.29 -1.53
CA PRO A 240 -16.30 -30.61 -1.85
C PRO A 240 -15.69 -31.31 -0.61
N PRO A 241 -15.65 -32.65 -0.60
CA PRO A 241 -15.03 -33.42 0.47
C PRO A 241 -13.64 -32.89 0.84
N LEU A 242 -13.35 -32.87 2.14
CA LEU A 242 -12.16 -32.23 2.73
C LEU A 242 -10.84 -32.74 2.13
N ASP A 243 -10.77 -34.05 1.94
CA ASP A 243 -9.69 -34.79 1.31
C ASP A 243 -9.40 -34.39 -0.14
N LYS A 244 -10.34 -33.72 -0.84
CA LYS A 244 -10.19 -33.31 -2.24
C LYS A 244 -9.89 -31.82 -2.45
N SER A 245 -9.95 -31.00 -1.39
CA SER A 245 -9.95 -29.54 -1.53
C SER A 245 -8.92 -28.80 -0.67
N VAL A 246 -8.37 -29.43 0.36
CA VAL A 246 -7.43 -28.79 1.28
C VAL A 246 -6.00 -29.24 0.97
N THR A 247 -5.10 -28.28 0.77
CA THR A 247 -3.65 -28.49 0.70
C THR A 247 -3.00 -27.81 1.90
N LEU A 248 -2.20 -28.55 2.68
CA LEU A 248 -1.39 -28.00 3.76
C LEU A 248 0.09 -28.09 3.39
N PRO A 249 0.70 -27.00 2.86
CA PRO A 249 2.09 -27.04 2.40
C PRO A 249 3.07 -27.25 3.56
N GLY A 250 4.23 -27.80 3.23
CA GLY A 250 5.37 -27.89 4.14
C GLY A 250 5.93 -26.50 4.51
N LEU A 251 6.95 -26.49 5.38
CA LEU A 251 7.51 -25.25 5.91
C LEU A 251 8.53 -24.61 4.96
N ALA A 252 9.34 -25.43 4.31
CA ALA A 252 10.35 -25.00 3.35
C ALA A 252 9.91 -25.22 1.90
N TRP A 253 10.64 -24.56 1.01
CA TRP A 253 10.61 -24.90 -0.41
C TRP A 253 11.04 -26.37 -0.57
N ASP A 254 10.27 -27.14 -1.34
CA ASP A 254 10.42 -28.60 -1.55
C ASP A 254 10.12 -29.52 -0.34
N ASP A 255 9.66 -28.99 0.81
CA ASP A 255 9.15 -29.86 1.87
C ASP A 255 7.90 -30.62 1.41
N ALA A 256 7.81 -31.89 1.81
CA ALA A 256 6.58 -32.65 1.65
C ALA A 256 5.42 -31.94 2.37
N PRO A 257 4.22 -31.87 1.75
CA PRO A 257 3.07 -31.26 2.39
C PRO A 257 2.63 -32.08 3.62
N PHE A 258 2.19 -31.40 4.68
CA PHE A 258 1.61 -32.05 5.86
C PHE A 258 0.35 -32.85 5.50
N TRP A 259 -0.39 -32.35 4.49
CA TRP A 259 -1.53 -33.01 3.89
C TRP A 259 -1.62 -32.66 2.39
N PRO A 260 -1.35 -33.62 1.49
CA PRO A 260 -1.62 -33.47 0.07
C PRO A 260 -3.11 -33.72 -0.21
N PRO A 261 -3.73 -33.00 -1.17
CA PRO A 261 -5.06 -33.36 -1.65
C PRO A 261 -5.00 -34.74 -2.33
N ALA A 262 -6.10 -35.50 -2.24
CA ALA A 262 -6.23 -36.75 -2.99
C ALA A 262 -5.98 -36.47 -4.48
N ALA A 263 -5.12 -37.29 -5.11
CA ALA A 263 -4.89 -37.20 -6.56
C ALA A 263 -6.25 -37.31 -7.28
N ARG A 264 -6.49 -36.37 -8.20
CA ARG A 264 -7.70 -36.37 -9.03
C ARG A 264 -7.70 -37.54 -9.99
#